data_AF-A0A4Q4TVA7-F1
#
_entry.id   AF-A0A4Q4TVA7-F1
#
_cell.length_a   1.000
_cell.length_b   1.000
_cell.length_c   1.000
_cell.angle_alpha   90.00
_cell.angle_beta   90.00
_cell.angle_gamma   90.00
#
_symmetry.space_group_name_H-M   'P 1'
#
loop_
_entity.id
_entity.type
_entity.pdbx_description
1 polymer ?
#
loop_
_entity_poly.entity_id
_entity_poly.type
_entity_poly.pdbx_seq_one_letter_code
_entity_poly.pdbx_strand_id
1 'polypeptide(L)'
;MIGNIITTLTTVLGAVTCVYIFLRALLNITQDAKTWQWCFEKDWFKDSSKLVQCRAQIKDGLQILQERAIIEVLGSIAILGNALPAAFWMMNHIFLDPVGLEDIRSELSKGVREVDGACAIDMAHVRESCPTLRSNFQEMFRRNAIGFSARIAMEDHVLDGKHLIKREAS
;
A
#
# COMPACT_ATOMS: atom_id res chain seq x y z
N MET A 1 -5.11 21.95 -29.36
CA MET A 1 -5.88 21.26 -28.30
C MET A 1 -5.55 19.77 -28.23
N ILE A 2 -5.57 19.03 -29.34
CA ILE A 2 -5.22 17.59 -29.41
C ILE A 2 -3.77 17.29 -29.02
N GLY A 3 -2.81 18.17 -29.40
CA GLY A 3 -1.39 18.00 -29.09
C GLY A 3 -1.08 17.93 -27.59
N ASN A 4 -1.63 18.85 -26.79
CA ASN A 4 -1.44 18.84 -25.33
C ASN A 4 -2.02 17.58 -24.68
N ILE A 5 -3.18 17.11 -25.14
CA ILE A 5 -3.83 15.90 -24.62
C ILE A 5 -2.95 14.67 -24.84
N ILE A 6 -2.37 14.53 -26.04
CA ILE A 6 -1.45 13.43 -26.35
C ILE A 6 -0.21 13.53 -25.45
N THR A 7 0.42 14.70 -25.33
CA THR A 7 1.62 14.85 -24.50
C THR A 7 1.35 14.54 -23.03
N THR A 8 0.23 15.01 -22.47
CA THR A 8 -0.16 14.69 -21.08
C THR A 8 -0.40 13.19 -20.90
N LEU A 9 -1.08 12.53 -21.84
CA LEU A 9 -1.28 11.09 -21.81
C LEU A 9 0.04 10.32 -21.85
N THR A 10 0.99 10.69 -22.72
CA THR A 10 2.30 10.01 -22.80
C THR A 10 3.13 10.22 -21.53
N THR A 11 3.10 11.41 -20.94
CA THR A 11 3.82 11.69 -19.68
C THR A 11 3.22 10.92 -18.51
N VAL A 12 1.88 10.81 -18.42
CA VAL A 12 1.19 10.05 -17.38
C VAL A 12 1.44 8.55 -17.54
N LEU A 13 1.31 8.00 -18.76
CA LEU A 13 1.65 6.60 -19.02
C LEU A 13 3.12 6.29 -18.73
N GLY A 14 4.03 7.19 -19.09
CA GLY A 14 5.45 7.08 -18.77
C GLY A 14 5.69 7.05 -17.26
N ALA A 15 5.11 8.00 -16.51
CA ALA A 15 5.24 8.07 -15.06
C ALA A 15 4.65 6.81 -14.39
N VAL A 16 3.47 6.35 -14.81
CA VAL A 16 2.82 5.14 -14.28
C VAL A 16 3.66 3.89 -14.57
N THR A 17 4.23 3.79 -15.77
CA THR A 17 5.08 2.66 -16.16
C THR A 17 6.40 2.66 -15.39
N CYS A 18 7.04 3.83 -15.22
CA CYS A 18 8.25 3.98 -14.42
C CYS A 18 8.02 3.64 -12.95
N VAL A 19 6.91 4.12 -12.38
CA VAL A 19 6.50 3.81 -11.01
C VAL A 19 6.25 2.30 -10.88
N TYR A 20 5.55 1.68 -11.82
CA TYR A 20 5.31 0.24 -11.82
C TYR A 20 6.60 -0.59 -11.92
N ILE A 21 7.51 -0.25 -12.84
CA ILE A 21 8.80 -0.95 -13.03
C ILE A 21 9.68 -0.78 -11.79
N PHE A 22 9.79 0.44 -11.26
CA PHE A 22 10.56 0.73 -10.05
C PHE A 22 10.03 -0.07 -8.86
N LEU A 23 8.71 -0.12 -8.72
CA LEU A 23 8.07 -0.85 -7.64
C LEU A 23 8.16 -2.36 -7.81
N ARG A 24 8.15 -2.89 -9.05
CA ARG A 24 8.45 -4.30 -9.34
C ARG A 24 9.90 -4.66 -9.06
N ALA A 25 10.83 -3.77 -9.36
CA ALA A 25 12.25 -3.94 -9.01
C ALA A 25 12.45 -3.94 -7.49
N LEU A 26 11.80 -3.02 -6.77
CA LEU A 26 11.78 -3.00 -5.31
C LEU A 26 11.18 -4.29 -4.73
N LEU A 27 10.08 -4.79 -5.30
CA LEU A 27 9.49 -6.06 -4.88
C LEU A 27 10.48 -7.21 -5.06
N ASN A 28 11.18 -7.30 -6.18
CA ASN A 28 12.17 -8.36 -6.42
C ASN A 28 13.36 -8.29 -5.44
N ILE A 29 13.83 -7.08 -5.10
CA ILE A 29 14.96 -6.89 -4.18
C ILE A 29 14.54 -7.16 -2.73
N THR A 30 13.33 -6.76 -2.36
CA THR A 30 12.81 -6.93 -0.98
C THR A 30 12.32 -8.35 -0.68
N GLN A 31 12.19 -9.21 -1.69
CA GLN A 31 11.77 -10.60 -1.55
C GLN A 31 12.90 -11.58 -1.23
N ASP A 32 14.16 -11.13 -1.22
CA ASP A 32 15.29 -12.00 -0.92
C ASP A 32 15.62 -12.02 0.58
N ALA A 33 15.38 -13.18 1.21
CA ALA A 33 15.70 -13.38 2.62
C ALA A 33 17.20 -13.21 2.92
N LYS A 34 18.10 -13.49 1.96
CA LYS A 34 19.54 -13.32 2.18
C LYS A 34 19.93 -11.85 2.27
N THR A 35 19.33 -11.00 1.43
CA THR A 35 19.49 -9.54 1.50
C THR A 35 19.03 -9.01 2.86
N TRP A 36 17.89 -9.48 3.37
CA TRP A 36 17.41 -9.09 4.71
C TRP A 36 18.31 -9.62 5.84
N GLN A 37 18.78 -10.87 5.77
CA GLN A 37 19.75 -11.41 6.72
C GLN A 37 21.00 -10.54 6.79
N TRP A 38 21.55 -10.16 5.64
CA TRP A 38 22.71 -9.29 5.55
C TRP A 38 22.46 -7.90 6.15
N CYS A 39 21.29 -7.31 5.91
CA CYS A 39 20.89 -6.04 6.54
C CYS A 39 20.82 -6.16 8.09
N PHE A 40 20.34 -7.29 8.61
CA PHE A 40 20.29 -7.54 10.06
C PHE A 40 21.68 -7.78 10.65
N GLU A 41 22.56 -8.53 9.97
CA GLU A 41 23.96 -8.73 10.38
C GLU A 41 24.73 -7.40 10.47
N LYS A 42 24.43 -6.45 9.59
CA LYS A 42 25.04 -5.12 9.56
C LYS A 42 24.37 -4.10 10.47
N ASP A 43 23.36 -4.51 11.25
CA ASP A 43 22.59 -3.62 12.12
C ASP A 43 21.91 -2.44 11.40
N TRP A 44 21.72 -2.52 10.07
CA TRP A 44 21.14 -1.44 9.26
C TRP A 44 19.66 -1.18 9.55
N PHE A 45 19.00 -2.12 10.21
CA PHE A 45 17.64 -1.90 10.68
C PHE A 45 17.55 -0.74 11.69
N LYS A 46 18.65 -0.31 12.32
CA LYS A 46 18.67 0.86 13.22
C LYS A 46 18.35 2.18 12.50
N ASP A 47 18.70 2.27 11.22
CA ASP A 47 18.41 3.45 10.37
C ASP A 47 17.12 3.26 9.55
N SER A 48 16.44 2.12 9.70
CA SER A 48 15.21 1.81 8.98
C SER A 48 13.98 2.44 9.63
N SER A 49 12.80 2.22 9.03
CA SER A 49 11.53 2.72 9.60
C SER A 49 11.28 2.22 11.03
N LYS A 50 10.56 3.01 11.84
CA LYS A 50 10.16 2.62 13.20
C LYS A 50 9.46 1.26 13.24
N LEU A 51 8.72 0.89 12.18
CA LEU A 51 8.06 -0.41 12.08
C LEU A 51 9.06 -1.57 12.13
N VAL A 52 10.11 -1.50 11.32
CA VAL A 52 11.16 -2.54 11.24
C VAL A 52 11.99 -2.55 12.53
N GLN A 53 12.29 -1.37 13.11
CA GLN A 53 12.95 -1.27 14.42
C GLN A 53 12.13 -1.95 15.52
N CYS A 54 10.83 -1.68 15.60
CA CYS A 54 9.94 -2.31 16.58
C CYS A 54 9.90 -3.83 16.41
N ARG A 55 9.83 -4.35 15.18
CA ARG A 55 9.86 -5.80 14.90
C ARG A 55 11.19 -6.43 15.29
N ALA A 56 12.31 -5.78 15.02
CA ALA A 56 13.64 -6.25 15.41
C ALA A 56 13.85 -6.32 16.94
N GLN A 57 13.11 -5.49 17.69
CA GLN A 57 13.13 -5.44 19.16
C GLN A 57 12.27 -6.51 19.84
N ILE A 58 11.43 -7.25 19.09
CA ILE A 58 10.64 -8.36 19.63
C ILE A 58 11.61 -9.49 20.03
N LYS A 59 11.85 -9.63 21.34
CA LYS A 59 12.83 -10.58 21.91
C LYS A 59 12.29 -12.00 22.09
N ASP A 60 10.97 -12.21 22.00
CA ASP A 60 10.30 -13.34 22.65
C ASP A 60 9.98 -14.54 21.74
N GLY A 61 10.83 -14.84 20.74
CA GLY A 61 10.65 -16.09 19.98
C GLY A 61 11.47 -16.26 18.71
N LEU A 62 12.03 -15.17 18.17
CA LEU A 62 12.76 -15.18 16.88
C LEU A 62 14.25 -14.99 17.14
N GLN A 63 14.88 -15.98 17.77
CA GLN A 63 16.32 -15.94 18.06
C GLN A 63 17.17 -16.19 16.80
N ILE A 64 16.57 -16.71 15.73
CA ILE A 64 17.25 -17.04 14.48
C ILE A 64 17.11 -15.85 13.50
N LEU A 65 18.25 -15.30 13.04
CA LEU A 65 18.32 -14.22 12.05
C LEU A 65 17.52 -14.53 10.77
N GLN A 66 17.50 -15.80 10.37
CA GLN A 66 16.73 -16.28 9.23
C GLN A 66 15.22 -16.10 9.40
N GLU A 67 14.66 -16.37 10.58
CA GLU A 67 13.23 -16.20 10.82
C GLU A 67 12.82 -14.73 10.80
N ARG A 68 13.68 -13.85 11.32
CA ARG A 68 13.49 -12.38 11.24
C ARG A 68 13.49 -11.90 9.80
N ALA A 69 14.45 -12.37 9.00
CA ALA A 69 14.53 -12.04 7.59
C ALA A 69 13.29 -12.52 6.81
N ILE A 70 12.80 -13.73 7.09
CA ILE A 70 11.58 -14.26 6.47
C ILE A 70 10.37 -13.39 6.82
N ILE A 71 10.24 -12.96 8.08
CA ILE A 71 9.12 -12.08 8.49
C ILE A 71 9.17 -10.75 7.75
N GLU A 72 10.34 -10.13 7.59
CA GLU A 72 10.43 -8.87 6.83
C GLU A 72 10.21 -9.06 5.33
N VAL A 73 10.64 -10.18 4.76
CA VAL A 73 10.28 -10.56 3.38
C VAL A 73 8.77 -10.69 3.23
N LEU A 74 8.11 -11.46 4.10
CA LEU A 74 6.66 -11.67 4.07
C LEU A 74 5.90 -10.36 4.31
N GLY A 75 6.38 -9.52 5.23
CA GLY A 75 5.83 -8.19 5.48
C GLY A 75 5.95 -7.28 4.25
N SER A 76 7.10 -7.32 3.57
CA SER A 76 7.32 -6.57 2.33
C SER A 76 6.39 -7.06 1.21
N ILE A 77 6.24 -8.38 1.06
CA ILE A 77 5.28 -8.97 0.11
C ILE A 77 3.85 -8.52 0.42
N ALA A 78 3.43 -8.54 1.69
CA ALA A 78 2.09 -8.16 2.08
C ALA A 78 1.80 -6.67 1.84
N ILE A 79 2.76 -5.78 2.17
CA ILE A 79 2.60 -4.33 1.99
C ILE A 79 2.68 -3.98 0.51
N LEU A 80 3.76 -4.35 -0.17
CA LEU A 80 3.97 -4.01 -1.57
C LEU A 80 2.97 -4.73 -2.48
N GLY A 81 2.70 -6.02 -2.24
CA GLY A 81 1.74 -6.79 -3.04
C GLY A 81 0.36 -6.14 -3.13
N ASN A 82 -0.05 -5.38 -2.11
CA ASN A 82 -1.32 -4.64 -2.09
C ASN A 82 -1.17 -3.16 -2.46
N ALA A 83 -0.13 -2.47 -1.97
CA ALA A 83 0.06 -1.05 -2.22
C ALA A 83 0.38 -0.75 -3.69
N LEU A 84 1.10 -1.64 -4.38
CA LEU A 84 1.50 -1.43 -5.77
C LEU A 84 0.32 -1.43 -6.72
N PRO A 85 -0.55 -2.47 -6.74
CA PRO A 85 -1.72 -2.45 -7.61
C PRO A 85 -2.71 -1.36 -7.20
N ALA A 86 -2.88 -1.10 -5.89
CA ALA A 86 -3.76 -0.04 -5.40
C ALA A 86 -3.33 1.34 -5.91
N ALA A 87 -2.04 1.67 -5.85
CA ALA A 87 -1.52 2.94 -6.37
C ALA A 87 -1.68 3.03 -7.88
N PHE A 88 -1.41 1.96 -8.62
CA PHE A 88 -1.61 1.90 -10.07
C PHE A 88 -3.07 2.20 -10.44
N TRP A 89 -4.02 1.46 -9.85
CA TRP A 89 -5.43 1.64 -10.14
C TRP A 89 -5.92 3.02 -9.73
N MET A 90 -5.51 3.52 -8.57
CA MET A 90 -5.85 4.87 -8.12
C MET A 90 -5.41 5.93 -9.12
N MET A 91 -4.15 5.90 -9.58
CA MET A 91 -3.67 6.83 -10.60
C MET A 91 -4.51 6.70 -11.87
N ASN A 92 -4.75 5.47 -12.34
CA ASN A 92 -5.54 5.24 -13.53
C ASN A 92 -6.96 5.84 -13.43
N HIS A 93 -7.67 5.63 -12.32
CA HIS A 93 -9.02 6.20 -12.12
C HIS A 93 -8.99 7.72 -12.08
N ILE A 94 -8.03 8.32 -11.37
CA ILE A 94 -7.92 9.78 -11.24
C ILE A 94 -7.56 10.43 -12.58
N PHE A 95 -6.61 9.87 -13.34
CA PHE A 95 -6.17 10.50 -14.60
C PHE A 95 -7.12 10.28 -15.77
N LEU A 96 -8.00 9.27 -15.70
CA LEU A 96 -9.03 9.04 -16.72
C LEU A 96 -10.26 9.97 -16.54
N ASP A 97 -10.41 10.62 -15.39
CA ASP A 97 -11.46 11.60 -15.12
C ASP A 97 -10.84 13.01 -14.95
N PRO A 98 -10.77 13.83 -16.02
CA PRO A 98 -10.21 15.17 -15.95
C PRO A 98 -10.92 16.10 -14.96
N VAL A 99 -12.21 15.88 -14.72
CA VAL A 99 -12.99 16.69 -13.78
C VAL A 99 -12.61 16.31 -12.35
N GLY A 100 -12.65 15.01 -12.03
CA GLY A 100 -12.21 14.50 -10.73
C GLY A 100 -10.76 14.85 -10.40
N LEU A 101 -9.87 14.85 -11.40
CA LEU A 101 -8.48 15.29 -11.23
C LEU A 101 -8.35 16.76 -10.82
N GLU A 102 -9.14 17.65 -11.41
CA GLU A 102 -9.11 19.08 -11.07
C GLU A 102 -9.67 19.33 -9.67
N ASP A 103 -10.76 18.66 -9.31
CA ASP A 103 -11.34 18.72 -7.98
C ASP A 103 -10.35 18.23 -6.91
N ILE A 104 -9.66 17.10 -7.16
CA ILE A 104 -8.63 16.58 -6.27
C ILE A 104 -7.46 17.56 -6.13
N ARG A 105 -7.01 18.21 -7.21
CA ARG A 105 -5.96 19.24 -7.14
C ARG A 105 -6.39 20.45 -6.32
N SER A 106 -7.63 20.90 -6.49
CA SER A 106 -8.21 22.00 -5.72
C SER A 106 -8.33 21.66 -4.24
N GLU A 107 -8.68 20.42 -3.89
CA GLU A 107 -8.71 19.92 -2.52
C GLU A 107 -7.31 19.84 -1.89
N LEU A 108 -6.36 19.23 -2.60
CA LEU A 108 -5.00 18.97 -2.08
C LEU A 108 -4.17 20.24 -1.95
N SER A 109 -4.26 21.16 -2.91
CA SER A 109 -3.47 22.41 -2.91
C SER A 109 -3.68 23.25 -1.65
N LYS A 110 -4.87 23.17 -1.03
CA LYS A 110 -5.19 23.85 0.24
C LYS A 110 -4.45 23.28 1.45
N GLY A 111 -4.00 22.03 1.38
CA GLY A 111 -3.25 21.34 2.43
C GLY A 111 -1.73 21.31 2.22
N VAL A 112 -1.25 21.83 1.09
CA VAL A 112 0.17 21.89 0.75
C VAL A 112 0.79 23.14 1.38
N ARG A 113 1.94 22.96 2.04
CA ARG A 113 2.72 24.04 2.64
C ARG A 113 4.17 23.88 2.28
N GLU A 114 4.86 24.98 2.04
CA GLU A 114 6.31 24.97 1.89
C GLU A 114 6.95 25.13 3.27
N VAL A 115 7.78 24.16 3.67
CA VAL A 115 8.49 24.15 4.95
C VAL A 115 9.96 23.92 4.63
N ASP A 116 10.81 24.89 4.94
CA ASP A 116 12.27 24.83 4.76
C ASP A 116 12.71 24.46 3.32
N GLY A 117 11.99 24.95 2.30
CA GLY A 117 12.26 24.65 0.89
C GLY A 117 11.78 23.26 0.44
N ALA A 118 11.10 22.51 1.30
CA ALA A 118 10.44 21.26 0.97
C ALA A 118 8.91 21.44 0.90
N CYS A 119 8.29 20.81 -0.11
CA CYS A 119 6.84 20.74 -0.22
C CYS A 119 6.31 19.69 0.78
N ALA A 120 5.62 20.15 1.82
CA ALA A 120 5.00 19.31 2.85
C ALA A 120 3.48 19.30 2.66
N ILE A 121 2.85 18.15 2.94
CA ILE A 121 1.40 17.99 2.88
C ILE A 121 0.85 17.69 4.27
N ASP A 122 -0.19 18.42 4.66
CA ASP A 122 -0.88 18.19 5.91
C ASP A 122 -1.81 16.96 5.80
N MET A 123 -1.39 15.85 6.41
CA MET A 123 -2.15 14.61 6.40
C MET A 123 -3.49 14.71 7.15
N ALA A 124 -3.66 15.65 8.09
CA ALA A 124 -4.95 15.90 8.73
C ALA A 124 -5.92 16.54 7.73
N HIS A 125 -5.45 17.53 6.96
CA HIS A 125 -6.23 18.14 5.88
C HIS A 125 -6.65 17.10 4.83
N VAL A 126 -5.74 16.21 4.40
CA VAL A 126 -6.06 15.15 3.43
C VAL A 126 -7.20 14.25 3.94
N ARG A 127 -7.22 13.94 5.23
CA ARG A 127 -8.22 13.03 5.82
C ARG A 127 -9.59 13.68 5.99
N GLU A 128 -9.61 14.96 6.36
CA GLU A 128 -10.82 15.67 6.79
C GLU A 128 -11.45 16.50 5.66
N SER A 129 -10.62 17.05 4.76
CA SER A 129 -11.00 18.10 3.81
C SER A 129 -10.80 17.73 2.34
N CYS A 130 -10.49 16.46 2.03
CA CYS A 130 -10.39 15.96 0.65
C CYS A 130 -11.41 14.85 0.34
N PRO A 131 -12.73 15.18 0.28
CA PRO A 131 -13.78 14.19 0.04
C PRO A 131 -13.71 13.55 -1.34
N THR A 132 -13.27 14.25 -2.39
CA THR A 132 -13.17 13.71 -3.75
C THR A 132 -12.05 12.68 -3.85
N LEU A 133 -10.89 12.98 -3.26
CA LEU A 133 -9.79 12.01 -3.17
C LEU A 133 -10.20 10.76 -2.37
N ARG A 134 -10.88 10.95 -1.23
CA ARG A 134 -11.37 9.84 -0.40
C ARG A 134 -12.38 8.97 -1.14
N SER A 135 -13.30 9.58 -1.88
CA SER A 135 -14.31 8.87 -2.67
C SER A 135 -13.66 8.05 -3.79
N ASN A 136 -12.68 8.62 -4.49
CA ASN A 136 -11.89 7.91 -5.51
C ASN A 136 -11.12 6.73 -4.92
N PHE A 137 -10.51 6.90 -3.75
CA PHE A 137 -9.83 5.81 -3.05
C PHE A 137 -10.79 4.66 -2.72
N GLN A 138 -11.96 4.96 -2.17
CA GLN A 138 -12.97 3.95 -1.85
C GLN A 138 -13.51 3.25 -3.10
N GLU A 139 -13.81 3.99 -4.17
CA GLU A 139 -14.29 3.44 -5.43
C GLU A 139 -13.24 2.54 -6.10
N MET A 140 -11.96 2.91 -6.01
CA MET A 140 -10.85 2.08 -6.47
C MET A 140 -10.84 0.73 -5.75
N PHE A 141 -10.92 0.70 -4.42
CA PHE A 141 -11.02 -0.57 -3.67
C PHE A 141 -12.31 -1.32 -4.01
N ARG A 142 -13.45 -0.64 -4.17
CA ARG A 142 -14.70 -1.29 -4.54
C ARG A 142 -14.60 -2.06 -5.87
N ARG A 143 -13.85 -1.52 -6.85
CA ARG A 143 -13.71 -2.13 -8.18
C ARG A 143 -12.57 -3.15 -8.28
N ASN A 144 -11.48 -2.93 -7.57
CA ASN A 144 -10.22 -3.66 -7.80
C ASN A 144 -9.76 -4.50 -6.61
N ALA A 145 -10.34 -4.28 -5.42
CA ALA A 145 -9.99 -5.09 -4.25
C ALA A 145 -10.67 -6.45 -4.34
N ILE A 146 -9.87 -7.49 -4.31
CA ILE A 146 -10.34 -8.86 -4.12
C ILE A 146 -9.86 -9.28 -2.74
N GLY A 147 -10.75 -9.17 -1.75
CA GLY A 147 -10.51 -9.62 -0.39
C GLY A 147 -10.98 -11.05 -0.23
N PHE A 148 -10.11 -11.94 0.23
CA PHE A 148 -10.51 -13.27 0.72
C PHE A 148 -10.63 -13.20 2.24
N SER A 149 -11.84 -13.39 2.78
CA SER A 149 -12.09 -13.48 4.21
C SER A 149 -12.54 -14.88 4.57
N ALA A 150 -11.59 -15.74 4.91
CA ALA A 150 -11.91 -17.04 5.48
C ALA A 150 -12.09 -16.94 7.00
N ARG A 151 -13.02 -17.75 7.50
CA ARG A 151 -13.28 -17.97 8.93
C ARG A 151 -13.45 -19.47 9.10
N ILE A 152 -12.79 -20.04 10.11
CA ILE A 152 -12.94 -21.45 10.44
C ILE A 152 -13.79 -21.53 11.71
N ALA A 153 -14.81 -22.37 11.70
CA ALA A 153 -15.60 -22.63 12.90
C ALA A 153 -14.80 -23.47 13.90
N MET A 154 -14.57 -22.93 15.09
CA MET A 154 -13.82 -23.61 16.16
C MET A 154 -14.66 -24.68 16.88
N GLU A 155 -15.98 -24.59 16.76
CA GLU A 155 -16.95 -25.53 17.30
C GLU A 155 -18.22 -25.54 16.42
N ASP A 156 -19.08 -26.51 16.63
CA ASP A 156 -20.38 -26.57 15.94
C ASP A 156 -21.22 -25.35 16.35
N HIS A 157 -21.57 -24.51 15.38
CA HIS A 157 -22.29 -23.26 15.61
C HIS A 157 -23.48 -23.13 14.68
N VAL A 158 -24.63 -22.72 15.20
CA VAL A 158 -25.82 -22.46 14.39
C VAL A 158 -25.87 -20.97 14.04
N LEU A 159 -25.52 -20.64 12.80
CA LEU A 159 -25.60 -19.28 12.27
C LEU A 159 -27.06 -18.92 11.94
N ASP A 160 -27.50 -17.75 12.42
CA ASP A 160 -28.88 -17.22 12.26
C ASP A 160 -29.98 -18.21 12.70
N GLY A 161 -29.67 -19.16 13.59
CA GLY A 161 -30.60 -20.20 14.01
C GLY A 161 -31.00 -21.21 12.91
N LYS A 162 -30.41 -21.13 11.72
CA LYS A 162 -30.83 -21.89 10.52
C LYS A 162 -29.75 -22.76 9.91
N HIS A 163 -28.48 -22.36 10.02
CA HIS A 163 -27.38 -23.05 9.36
C HIS A 163 -26.41 -23.61 10.39
N LEU A 164 -26.35 -24.94 10.51
CA LEU A 164 -25.34 -25.61 11.32
C LEU A 164 -24.00 -25.57 10.57
N ILE A 165 -23.08 -24.75 11.08
CA ILE A 165 -21.68 -24.75 10.70
C ILE A 165 -20.99 -25.77 11.61
N LYS A 166 -20.37 -26.80 11.03
CA LYS A 166 -19.62 -27.78 11.82
C LYS A 166 -18.22 -27.27 12.16
N ARG A 167 -17.66 -27.76 13.25
CA ARG A 167 -16.26 -27.55 13.60
C ARG A 167 -15.35 -27.87 12.40
N GLU A 168 -14.32 -27.04 12.21
CA GLU A 168 -13.34 -27.10 11.12
C GLU A 168 -13.89 -26.82 9.72
N ALA A 169 -15.19 -26.48 9.59
CA ALA A 169 -15.71 -25.93 8.34
C ALA A 169 -15.18 -24.50 8.13
N SER A 170 -14.71 -24.23 6.91
CA SER A 170 -14.25 -22.91 6.44
C SER A 170 -15.28 -22.23 5.54
#